data_AF-A0A3B8Z1N7-F1
#
_entry.id   AF-A0A3B8Z1N7-F1
#
_cell.length_a   1.000
_cell.length_b   1.000
_cell.length_c   1.000
_cell.angle_alpha   90.00
_cell.angle_beta   90.00
_cell.angle_gamma   90.00
#
_symmetry.space_group_name_H-M   'P 1'
#
loop_
_entity.id
_entity.type
_entity.pdbx_description
1 polymer ?
#
loop_
_entity_poly.entity_id
_entity_poly.type
_entity_poly.pdbx_seq_one_letter_code
_entity_poly.pdbx_strand_id
1 'polypeptide(L)'
;MNLHEYQAKQLFADYGLPVSKGVVVDDVDKVAAAVKKIGGKKWMVKAQVHAGGRGKAGGVKLADSVEDVRGFAEQWLGKNLITYQTDATGQPVNRILVEACTNISQELYLGAVVDRSSSRIVFMASMEGGVEIEKVAVETPEKILKIPIDPIMGPHSSQGRKLALDLGLEGDQIKQFIELFLGLAKLFQDLDLSLLEINPLVITTEGNFECLDGKIIIDSNALYRQPKLKEMMDPSQDDEREVLAAQWDLNYVALDGNIGCMVNGAGLAMGTMDIIKTHGGKPANFLDVGGGTTKDKVTEAFKIILSDENVVTVLVNIFGGIVRCDLIAEGVIGAVQEVGVQVPVVVRLEGNNSELGREVLENSGFNIVVASSLSEAAELSVALAEDA
;
A
#
# COMPACT_ATOMS: atom_id res chain seq x y z
N MET A 1 -0.23 -0.61 6.38
CA MET A 1 -1.05 0.62 6.31
C MET A 1 -0.17 1.80 5.96
N ASN A 2 -0.47 2.53 4.88
CA ASN A 2 0.28 3.73 4.50
C ASN A 2 -0.20 4.95 5.32
N LEU A 3 0.70 5.93 5.51
CA LEU A 3 0.35 7.24 6.05
C LEU A 3 0.58 8.34 4.99
N HIS A 4 -0.20 9.41 5.10
CA HIS A 4 0.05 10.65 4.36
C HIS A 4 1.32 11.34 4.86
N GLU A 5 1.95 12.17 4.01
CA GLU A 5 3.14 12.96 4.36
C GLU A 5 2.89 13.82 5.60
N TYR A 6 1.74 14.51 5.69
CA TYR A 6 1.44 15.34 6.86
C TYR A 6 1.37 14.54 8.18
N GLN A 7 0.92 13.28 8.11
CA GLN A 7 0.85 12.39 9.27
C GLN A 7 2.24 11.90 9.65
N ALA A 8 3.05 11.50 8.65
CA ALA A 8 4.45 11.14 8.87
C ALA A 8 5.23 12.30 9.51
N LYS A 9 5.06 13.54 9.01
CA LYS A 9 5.68 14.73 9.60
C LYS A 9 5.20 15.04 11.01
N GLN A 10 3.92 14.81 11.32
CA GLN A 10 3.42 14.95 12.69
C GLN A 10 4.11 13.94 13.63
N LEU A 11 4.24 12.68 13.20
CA LEU A 11 4.97 11.66 13.97
C LEU A 11 6.45 12.04 14.13
N PHE A 12 7.09 12.57 13.09
CA PHE A 12 8.46 13.07 13.19
C PHE A 12 8.58 14.18 14.23
N ALA A 13 7.69 15.17 14.21
CA ALA A 13 7.66 16.26 15.19
C ALA A 13 7.42 15.76 16.63
N ASP A 14 6.53 14.79 16.82
CA ASP A 14 6.25 14.18 18.12
C ASP A 14 7.48 13.47 18.71
N TYR A 15 8.36 12.96 17.85
CA TYR A 15 9.66 12.38 18.21
C TYR A 15 10.80 13.41 18.30
N GLY A 16 10.50 14.70 18.13
CA GLY A 16 11.49 15.79 18.19
C GLY A 16 12.37 15.90 16.95
N LEU A 17 11.98 15.28 15.84
CA LEU A 17 12.72 15.33 14.59
C LEU A 17 12.36 16.62 13.81
N PRO A 18 13.34 17.22 13.11
CA PRO A 18 13.14 18.51 12.45
C PRO A 18 12.25 18.37 11.21
N VAL A 19 11.12 19.08 11.19
CA VAL A 19 10.20 19.16 10.05
C VAL A 19 9.83 20.62 9.77
N SER A 20 9.50 20.92 8.52
CA SER A 20 8.93 22.21 8.14
C SER A 20 7.63 22.48 8.88
N LYS A 21 7.39 23.74 9.22
CA LYS A 21 6.09 24.18 9.73
C LYS A 21 5.05 24.08 8.62
N GLY A 22 4.10 23.17 8.78
CA GLY A 22 3.02 22.92 7.82
C GLY A 22 1.62 23.06 8.42
N VAL A 23 0.65 23.30 7.56
CA VAL A 23 -0.79 23.27 7.85
C VAL A 23 -1.51 22.52 6.74
N VAL A 24 -2.36 21.58 7.12
CA VAL A 24 -3.21 20.85 6.18
C VAL A 24 -4.51 21.60 5.96
N VAL A 25 -4.93 21.70 4.71
CA VAL A 25 -6.22 22.24 4.31
C VAL A 25 -7.00 21.20 3.52
N ASP A 26 -8.30 21.12 3.80
CA ASP A 26 -9.31 20.29 3.15
C ASP A 26 -10.38 21.15 2.45
N ASP A 27 -10.25 22.47 2.54
CA ASP A 27 -11.18 23.45 2.02
C ASP A 27 -10.37 24.68 1.55
N VAL A 28 -10.71 25.17 0.36
CA VAL A 28 -10.10 26.34 -0.27
C VAL A 28 -10.24 27.59 0.61
N ASP A 29 -11.34 27.73 1.35
CA ASP A 29 -11.57 28.91 2.19
C ASP A 29 -10.67 28.95 3.44
N LYS A 30 -10.07 27.81 3.82
CA LYS A 30 -9.11 27.72 4.93
C LYS A 30 -7.69 28.13 4.52
N VAL A 31 -7.40 28.29 3.23
CA VAL A 31 -6.06 28.60 2.70
C VAL A 31 -5.48 29.89 3.30
N ALA A 32 -6.24 30.98 3.31
CA ALA A 32 -5.74 32.27 3.81
C ALA A 32 -5.34 32.20 5.29
N ALA A 33 -6.11 31.45 6.10
CA ALA A 33 -5.79 31.22 7.50
C ALA A 33 -4.55 30.34 7.68
N ALA A 34 -4.40 29.30 6.86
CA ALA A 34 -3.23 28.42 6.86
C ALA A 34 -1.94 29.19 6.53
N VAL A 35 -1.94 29.97 5.44
CA VAL A 35 -0.81 30.79 5.02
C VAL A 35 -0.44 31.82 6.09
N LYS A 36 -1.44 32.50 6.69
CA LYS A 36 -1.21 33.44 7.79
C LYS A 36 -0.60 32.76 9.02
N LYS A 37 -1.04 31.54 9.36
CA LYS A 37 -0.51 30.78 10.49
C LYS A 37 0.93 30.36 10.26
N ILE A 38 1.29 29.95 9.03
CA ILE A 38 2.66 29.57 8.66
C ILE A 38 3.57 30.80 8.70
N GLY A 39 3.14 31.89 8.06
CA GLY A 39 3.93 33.10 7.82
C GLY A 39 4.86 32.94 6.61
N GLY A 40 5.64 33.97 6.30
CA GLY A 40 6.58 33.97 5.17
C GLY A 40 6.02 34.64 3.91
N LYS A 41 6.72 34.44 2.78
CA LYS A 41 6.38 35.00 1.47
C LYS A 41 6.22 33.95 0.37
N LYS A 42 6.67 32.72 0.63
CA LYS A 42 6.66 31.59 -0.30
C LYS A 42 6.32 30.33 0.49
N TRP A 43 5.60 29.43 -0.14
CA TRP A 43 5.14 28.17 0.45
C TRP A 43 5.28 27.04 -0.55
N MET A 44 5.57 25.84 -0.05
CA MET A 44 5.36 24.63 -0.84
C MET A 44 3.93 24.15 -0.61
N VAL A 45 3.25 23.80 -1.69
CA VAL A 45 1.91 23.21 -1.67
C VAL A 45 1.98 21.80 -2.24
N LYS A 46 1.46 20.83 -1.49
CA LYS A 46 1.60 19.40 -1.78
C LYS A 46 0.27 18.67 -1.65
N ALA A 47 -0.22 18.11 -2.74
CA ALA A 47 -1.34 17.17 -2.74
C ALA A 47 -0.99 15.96 -1.84
N GLN A 48 -1.93 15.58 -0.98
CA GLN A 48 -1.75 14.46 -0.05
C GLN A 48 -2.43 13.23 -0.64
N VAL A 49 -1.59 12.27 -1.07
CA VAL A 49 -1.99 10.96 -1.58
C VAL A 49 -0.98 9.91 -1.12
N HIS A 50 -1.37 8.64 -1.07
CA HIS A 50 -0.50 7.51 -0.70
C HIS A 50 0.40 7.00 -1.85
N ALA A 51 0.82 7.90 -2.75
CA ALA A 51 1.67 7.59 -3.89
C ALA A 51 2.84 8.58 -4.01
N GLY A 52 4.00 8.08 -4.43
CA GLY A 52 5.16 8.89 -4.80
C GLY A 52 5.00 9.56 -6.17
N GLY A 53 6.00 10.34 -6.59
CA GLY A 53 5.99 10.98 -7.91
C GLY A 53 5.08 12.20 -8.07
N ARG A 54 4.48 12.67 -6.98
CA ARG A 54 3.53 13.80 -6.94
C ARG A 54 4.06 15.05 -7.65
N GLY A 55 5.34 15.37 -7.48
CA GLY A 55 5.95 16.53 -8.14
C GLY A 55 5.95 16.46 -9.67
N LYS A 56 6.24 15.28 -10.24
CA LYS A 56 6.19 15.07 -11.71
C LYS A 56 4.77 15.19 -12.27
N ALA A 57 3.76 14.87 -11.45
CA ALA A 57 2.34 14.98 -11.79
C ALA A 57 1.74 16.38 -11.52
N GLY A 58 2.55 17.36 -11.07
CA GLY A 58 2.08 18.71 -10.73
C GLY A 58 1.37 18.81 -9.38
N GLY A 59 1.39 17.74 -8.58
CA GLY A 59 0.87 17.67 -7.21
C GLY A 59 1.81 18.25 -6.16
N VAL A 60 2.95 18.83 -6.55
CA VAL A 60 3.84 19.62 -5.67
C VAL A 60 4.24 20.89 -6.42
N LYS A 61 4.06 22.06 -5.80
CA LYS A 61 4.37 23.35 -6.44
C LYS A 61 4.89 24.38 -5.42
N LEU A 62 5.76 25.27 -5.88
CA LEU A 62 6.12 26.50 -5.18
C LEU A 62 5.05 27.57 -5.41
N ALA A 63 4.51 28.13 -4.33
CA ALA A 63 3.52 29.20 -4.34
C ALA A 63 4.13 30.48 -3.76
N ASP A 64 4.04 31.59 -4.49
CA ASP A 64 4.65 32.87 -4.11
C ASP A 64 3.63 33.90 -3.60
N SER A 65 2.35 33.51 -3.53
CA SER A 65 1.23 34.33 -3.06
C SER A 65 0.13 33.47 -2.44
N VAL A 66 -0.79 34.10 -1.68
CA VAL A 66 -1.95 33.40 -1.11
C VAL A 66 -2.86 32.89 -2.23
N GLU A 67 -2.97 33.67 -3.31
CA GLU A 67 -3.74 33.37 -4.50
C GLU A 67 -3.17 32.13 -5.23
N ASP A 68 -1.85 31.95 -5.28
CA ASP A 68 -1.23 30.74 -5.84
C ASP A 68 -1.58 29.49 -5.03
N VAL A 69 -1.54 29.59 -3.68
CA VAL A 69 -1.94 28.49 -2.80
C VAL A 69 -3.43 28.16 -2.98
N ARG A 70 -4.27 29.20 -3.10
CA ARG A 70 -5.70 29.04 -3.34
C ARG A 70 -5.98 28.37 -4.68
N GLY A 71 -5.33 28.82 -5.75
CA GLY A 71 -5.47 28.25 -7.08
C GLY A 71 -5.00 26.79 -7.15
N PHE A 72 -3.93 26.44 -6.43
CA PHE A 72 -3.51 25.04 -6.29
C PHE A 72 -4.55 24.20 -5.55
N ALA A 73 -5.19 24.75 -4.50
CA ALA A 73 -6.26 24.06 -3.79
C ALA A 73 -7.52 23.84 -4.64
N GLU A 74 -7.97 24.85 -5.39
CA GLU A 74 -9.06 24.74 -6.35
C GLU A 74 -8.73 23.77 -7.50
N GLN A 75 -7.45 23.68 -7.87
CA GLN A 75 -7.00 22.75 -8.89
C GLN A 75 -7.12 21.30 -8.43
N TRP A 76 -6.75 20.98 -7.19
CA TRP A 76 -6.55 19.58 -6.77
C TRP A 76 -7.59 19.02 -5.81
N LEU A 77 -8.15 19.82 -4.89
CA LEU A 77 -9.11 19.29 -3.91
C LEU A 77 -10.33 18.67 -4.62
N GLY A 78 -10.65 17.43 -4.27
CA GLY A 78 -11.75 16.66 -4.86
C GLY A 78 -11.46 16.08 -6.25
N LYS A 79 -10.21 16.14 -6.74
CA LYS A 79 -9.78 15.49 -7.98
C LYS A 79 -8.78 14.37 -7.70
N ASN A 80 -8.64 13.47 -8.65
CA ASN A 80 -7.64 12.40 -8.57
C ASN A 80 -6.29 12.87 -9.11
N LEU A 81 -5.23 12.52 -8.39
CA LEU A 81 -3.85 12.70 -8.82
C LEU A 81 -3.32 11.37 -9.34
N ILE A 82 -3.01 11.33 -10.63
CA ILE A 82 -2.36 10.18 -11.28
C ILE A 82 -0.85 10.39 -11.22
N THR A 83 -0.13 9.40 -10.71
CA THR A 83 1.33 9.37 -10.72
C THR A 83 1.81 8.08 -11.37
N TYR A 84 3.12 7.92 -11.57
CA TYR A 84 3.66 6.65 -12.07
C TYR A 84 3.52 5.48 -11.07
N GLN A 85 3.12 5.77 -9.82
CA GLN A 85 2.88 4.77 -8.76
C GLN A 85 1.38 4.53 -8.48
N THR A 86 0.48 5.24 -9.16
CA THR A 86 -0.96 4.96 -9.08
C THR A 86 -1.40 4.11 -10.26
N ASP A 87 -2.62 3.58 -10.17
CA ASP A 87 -3.32 3.05 -11.34
C ASP A 87 -3.75 4.18 -12.31
N ALA A 88 -4.55 3.81 -13.32
CA ALA A 88 -5.07 4.76 -14.30
C ALA A 88 -6.12 5.74 -13.71
N THR A 89 -6.74 5.42 -12.58
CA THR A 89 -7.75 6.26 -11.94
C THR A 89 -7.13 7.29 -10.99
N GLY A 90 -5.92 7.03 -10.50
CA GLY A 90 -5.21 7.90 -9.57
C GLY A 90 -5.79 7.84 -8.16
N GLN A 91 -5.22 8.61 -7.25
CA GLN A 91 -5.71 8.69 -5.87
C GLN A 91 -6.42 10.02 -5.59
N PRO A 92 -7.53 10.03 -4.83
CA PRO A 92 -8.29 11.23 -4.57
C PRO A 92 -7.50 12.19 -3.66
N VAL A 93 -7.41 13.45 -4.05
CA VAL A 93 -6.79 14.51 -3.26
C VAL A 93 -7.85 15.16 -2.38
N ASN A 94 -7.98 14.67 -1.15
CA ASN A 94 -8.91 15.24 -0.16
C ASN A 94 -8.25 16.31 0.73
N ARG A 95 -6.93 16.39 0.70
CA ARG A 95 -6.14 17.27 1.56
C ARG A 95 -4.91 17.80 0.83
N ILE A 96 -4.51 19.02 1.20
CA ILE A 96 -3.29 19.66 0.72
C ILE A 96 -2.47 20.12 1.91
N LEU A 97 -1.20 19.77 1.92
CA LEU A 97 -0.23 20.29 2.86
C LEU A 97 0.34 21.60 2.30
N VAL A 98 0.16 22.69 3.05
CA VAL A 98 0.83 23.96 2.82
C VAL A 98 1.95 24.08 3.85
N GLU A 99 3.18 24.28 3.41
CA GLU A 99 4.35 24.32 4.30
C GLU A 99 5.28 25.48 3.99
N ALA A 100 6.04 25.91 4.99
CA ALA A 100 7.10 26.89 4.82
C ALA A 100 8.15 26.38 3.83
N CYS A 101 8.67 27.26 2.97
CA CYS A 101 9.81 26.94 2.12
C CYS A 101 11.10 26.81 2.94
N THR A 102 11.89 25.79 2.59
CA THR A 102 13.18 25.51 3.19
C THR A 102 14.30 25.93 2.24
N ASN A 103 15.33 26.61 2.74
CA ASN A 103 16.50 26.98 1.95
C ASN A 103 17.44 25.79 1.85
N ILE A 104 17.36 25.04 0.75
CA ILE A 104 18.07 23.76 0.58
C ILE A 104 19.51 24.03 0.11
N SER A 105 20.47 23.49 0.84
CA SER A 105 21.89 23.42 0.43
C SER A 105 22.19 22.07 -0.22
N GLN A 106 21.74 20.98 0.41
CA GLN A 106 21.94 19.61 -0.10
C GLN A 106 20.71 18.75 0.18
N GLU A 107 20.47 17.78 -0.69
CA GLU A 107 19.42 16.77 -0.55
C GLU A 107 20.06 15.40 -0.35
N LEU A 108 19.66 14.70 0.70
CA LEU A 108 20.10 13.35 1.02
C LEU A 108 18.90 12.41 1.02
N TYR A 109 19.18 11.11 0.98
CA TYR A 109 18.22 10.06 1.22
C TYR A 109 18.49 9.41 2.59
N LEU A 110 17.44 9.18 3.36
CA LEU A 110 17.49 8.34 4.56
C LEU A 110 16.23 7.48 4.64
N GLY A 111 16.39 6.17 4.76
CA GLY A 111 15.27 5.24 4.92
C GLY A 111 15.62 4.04 5.78
N ALA A 112 14.61 3.29 6.19
CA ALA A 112 14.75 2.04 6.90
C ALA A 112 13.66 1.04 6.51
N VAL A 113 14.02 -0.23 6.47
CA VAL A 113 13.12 -1.35 6.18
C VAL A 113 13.48 -2.55 7.06
N VAL A 114 12.55 -3.49 7.21
CA VAL A 114 12.87 -4.83 7.72
C VAL A 114 13.49 -5.65 6.60
N ASP A 115 14.81 -5.78 6.59
CA ASP A 115 15.51 -6.64 5.63
C ASP A 115 15.28 -8.11 5.96
N ARG A 116 14.55 -8.80 5.10
CA ARG A 116 14.20 -10.21 5.26
C ARG A 116 15.42 -11.13 5.20
N SER A 117 16.46 -10.76 4.46
CA SER A 117 17.66 -11.58 4.29
C SER A 117 18.46 -11.66 5.59
N SER A 118 18.77 -10.51 6.20
CA SER A 118 19.45 -10.45 7.48
C SER A 118 18.51 -10.62 8.69
N SER A 119 17.19 -10.51 8.48
CA SER A 119 16.18 -10.47 9.55
C SER A 119 16.49 -9.34 10.54
N ARG A 120 16.77 -8.14 10.02
CA ARG A 120 17.12 -6.94 10.81
C ARG A 120 16.39 -5.72 10.27
N ILE A 121 16.16 -4.74 11.14
CA ILE A 121 15.89 -3.37 10.67
C ILE A 121 17.20 -2.85 10.07
N VAL A 122 17.17 -2.42 8.82
CA VAL A 122 18.33 -1.89 8.11
C VAL A 122 18.06 -0.45 7.71
N PHE A 123 18.88 0.47 8.21
CA PHE A 123 18.92 1.84 7.76
C PHE A 123 19.78 1.96 6.50
N MET A 124 19.31 2.79 5.57
CA MET A 124 19.95 3.11 4.31
C MET A 124 20.11 4.62 4.18
N ALA A 125 21.29 5.09 3.81
CA ALA A 125 21.55 6.50 3.58
C ALA A 125 22.35 6.72 2.30
N SER A 126 22.12 7.85 1.62
CA SER A 126 22.83 8.22 0.40
C SER A 126 22.89 9.74 0.24
N MET A 127 23.96 10.23 -0.40
CA MET A 127 24.07 11.62 -0.86
C MET A 127 23.21 11.92 -2.09
N GLU A 128 22.63 10.90 -2.70
CA GLU A 128 21.70 11.01 -3.84
C GLU A 128 20.25 11.18 -3.32
N GLY A 129 19.95 12.32 -2.71
CA GLY A 129 18.58 12.69 -2.33
C GLY A 129 17.76 13.24 -3.51
N GLY A 130 16.44 13.29 -3.35
CA GLY A 130 15.52 13.87 -4.34
C GLY A 130 15.27 13.00 -5.58
N VAL A 131 15.87 11.79 -5.62
CA VAL A 131 15.72 10.82 -6.72
C VAL A 131 15.15 9.48 -6.20
N GLU A 132 14.60 8.68 -7.11
CA GLU A 132 14.12 7.32 -6.81
C GLU A 132 15.29 6.44 -6.36
N ILE A 133 15.26 5.97 -5.10
CA ILE A 133 16.37 5.22 -4.51
C ILE A 133 16.59 3.88 -5.21
N GLU A 134 15.56 3.31 -5.82
CA GLU A 134 15.63 2.09 -6.61
C GLU A 134 16.52 2.26 -7.84
N LYS A 135 16.53 3.45 -8.46
CA LYS A 135 17.45 3.76 -9.56
C LYS A 135 18.88 3.83 -9.09
N VAL A 136 19.13 4.50 -7.96
CA VAL A 136 20.45 4.56 -7.33
C VAL A 136 20.93 3.14 -7.00
N ALA A 137 20.05 2.27 -6.49
CA ALA A 137 20.37 0.90 -6.13
C ALA A 137 20.78 0.02 -7.33
N VAL A 138 20.28 0.33 -8.54
CA VAL A 138 20.63 -0.38 -9.77
C VAL A 138 21.88 0.23 -10.44
N GLU A 139 21.93 1.55 -10.54
CA GLU A 139 22.96 2.26 -11.32
C GLU A 139 24.24 2.53 -10.53
N THR A 140 24.13 2.86 -9.24
CA THR A 140 25.24 3.23 -8.35
C THR A 140 25.07 2.65 -6.94
N PRO A 141 24.96 1.30 -6.81
CA PRO A 141 24.69 0.63 -5.54
C PRO A 141 25.68 0.99 -4.42
N GLU A 142 26.92 1.33 -4.77
CA GLU A 142 27.97 1.73 -3.83
C GLU A 142 27.67 3.05 -3.09
N LYS A 143 26.76 3.88 -3.62
CA LYS A 143 26.32 5.12 -2.97
C LYS A 143 25.28 4.88 -1.85
N ILE A 144 24.74 3.67 -1.75
CA ILE A 144 23.77 3.32 -0.71
C ILE A 144 24.50 2.68 0.47
N LEU A 145 24.71 3.50 1.50
CA LEU A 145 25.28 3.06 2.76
C LEU A 145 24.21 2.32 3.57
N LYS A 146 24.56 1.19 4.16
CA LYS A 146 23.63 0.35 4.94
C LYS A 146 24.15 0.07 6.34
N ILE A 147 23.29 0.18 7.34
CA ILE A 147 23.57 -0.28 8.70
C ILE A 147 22.41 -1.13 9.24
N PRO A 148 22.66 -2.41 9.60
CA PRO A 148 21.71 -3.24 10.31
C PRO A 148 21.67 -2.88 11.81
N ILE A 149 20.48 -2.90 12.41
CA ILE A 149 20.27 -2.74 13.84
C ILE A 149 20.17 -4.10 14.51
N ASP A 150 21.01 -4.35 15.52
CA ASP A 150 20.89 -5.56 16.33
C ASP A 150 19.63 -5.49 17.21
N PRO A 151 18.79 -6.54 17.24
CA PRO A 151 17.53 -6.49 17.96
C PRO A 151 17.69 -6.51 19.50
N ILE A 152 18.83 -6.97 20.01
CA ILE A 152 19.10 -7.03 21.46
C ILE A 152 19.74 -5.72 21.92
N MET A 153 20.74 -5.22 21.18
CA MET A 153 21.45 -4.00 21.55
C MET A 153 20.69 -2.73 21.17
N GLY A 154 19.84 -2.79 20.15
CA GLY A 154 19.15 -1.63 19.60
C GLY A 154 20.07 -0.69 18.81
N PRO A 155 19.55 0.47 18.36
CA PRO A 155 20.32 1.44 17.61
C PRO A 155 21.34 2.16 18.51
N HIS A 156 22.58 2.31 18.03
CA HIS A 156 23.66 2.91 18.81
C HIS A 156 24.26 4.15 18.13
N SER A 157 24.75 5.11 18.91
CA SER A 157 25.31 6.37 18.37
C SER A 157 26.50 6.17 17.45
N SER A 158 27.29 5.10 17.66
CA SER A 158 28.41 4.73 16.77
C SER A 158 27.96 4.36 15.36
N GLN A 159 26.75 3.80 15.21
CA GLN A 159 26.16 3.50 13.91
C GLN A 159 25.78 4.78 13.17
N GLY A 160 25.04 5.68 13.83
CA GLY A 160 24.71 6.99 13.28
C GLY A 160 25.97 7.79 12.91
N ARG A 161 27.01 7.72 13.75
CA ARG A 161 28.29 8.38 13.49
C ARG A 161 29.00 7.80 12.26
N LYS A 162 29.00 6.48 12.12
CA LYS A 162 29.59 5.81 10.94
C LYS A 162 28.88 6.26 9.67
N LEU A 163 27.55 6.22 9.63
CA LEU A 163 26.79 6.71 8.48
C LEU A 163 27.09 8.17 8.17
N ALA A 164 27.11 9.04 9.19
CA ALA A 164 27.42 10.45 9.00
C ALA A 164 28.80 10.68 8.38
N LEU A 165 29.83 9.97 8.86
CA LEU A 165 31.18 10.06 8.30
C LEU A 165 31.28 9.48 6.89
N ASP A 166 30.61 8.35 6.64
CA ASP A 166 30.57 7.71 5.32
C ASP A 166 29.82 8.58 4.28
N LEU A 167 28.86 9.40 4.72
CA LEU A 167 28.20 10.43 3.91
C LEU A 167 29.06 11.69 3.70
N GLY A 168 30.19 11.82 4.40
CA GLY A 168 31.03 13.01 4.36
C GLY A 168 30.46 14.21 5.12
N LEU A 169 29.60 13.99 6.12
CA LEU A 169 29.10 15.05 7.00
C LEU A 169 30.19 15.52 7.95
N GLU A 170 30.19 16.82 8.28
CA GLU A 170 31.25 17.45 9.08
C GLU A 170 30.68 18.25 10.27
N GLY A 171 31.53 18.50 11.27
CA GLY A 171 31.22 19.37 12.39
C GLY A 171 29.93 19.00 13.13
N ASP A 172 29.05 19.99 13.32
CA ASP A 172 27.80 19.83 14.05
C ASP A 172 26.79 18.92 13.32
N GLN A 173 26.90 18.76 11.99
CA GLN A 173 26.01 17.89 11.21
C GLN A 173 26.14 16.43 11.64
N ILE A 174 27.33 15.98 12.04
CA ILE A 174 27.54 14.63 12.55
C ILE A 174 26.69 14.40 13.80
N LYS A 175 26.66 15.37 14.72
CA LYS A 175 25.88 15.29 15.95
C LYS A 175 24.38 15.28 15.64
N GLN A 176 23.93 16.20 14.79
CA GLN A 176 22.53 16.26 14.38
C GLN A 176 22.07 14.97 13.69
N PHE A 177 22.89 14.39 12.81
CA PHE A 177 22.57 13.15 12.12
C PHE A 177 22.50 11.95 13.08
N ILE A 178 23.37 11.89 14.10
CA ILE A 178 23.30 10.86 15.13
C ILE A 178 21.96 10.94 15.89
N GLU A 179 21.55 12.14 16.30
CA GLU A 179 20.28 12.36 17.01
C GLU A 179 19.08 12.00 16.12
N LEU A 180 19.12 12.40 14.84
CA LEU A 180 18.11 12.07 13.83
C LEU A 180 18.00 10.54 13.65
N PHE A 181 19.12 9.85 13.42
CA PHE A 181 19.17 8.40 13.26
C PHE A 181 18.59 7.66 14.46
N LEU A 182 19.00 8.04 15.68
CA LEU A 182 18.50 7.39 16.91
C LEU A 182 17.00 7.64 17.10
N GLY A 183 16.53 8.86 16.84
CA GLY A 183 15.11 9.21 16.94
C GLY A 183 14.26 8.46 15.92
N LEU A 184 14.72 8.36 14.66
CA LEU A 184 14.04 7.59 13.62
C LEU A 184 14.05 6.09 13.89
N ALA A 185 15.16 5.55 14.42
CA ALA A 185 15.23 4.14 14.79
C ALA A 185 14.28 3.81 15.96
N LYS A 186 14.16 4.72 16.93
CA LYS A 186 13.18 4.60 18.01
C LYS A 186 11.75 4.67 17.47
N LEU A 187 11.45 5.65 16.61
CA LEU A 187 10.15 5.79 15.96
C LEU A 187 9.78 4.52 15.18
N PHE A 188 10.74 3.96 14.43
CA PHE A 188 10.54 2.74 13.66
C PHE A 188 10.08 1.56 14.52
N GLN A 189 10.71 1.38 15.69
CA GLN A 189 10.40 0.29 16.62
C GLN A 189 9.12 0.55 17.42
N ASP A 190 8.96 1.75 17.98
CA ASP A 190 7.82 2.11 18.83
C ASP A 190 6.48 2.05 18.07
N LEU A 191 6.49 2.36 16.77
CA LEU A 191 5.29 2.46 15.93
C LEU A 191 5.09 1.25 15.00
N ASP A 192 5.88 0.18 15.16
CA ASP A 192 5.79 -1.04 14.36
C ASP A 192 5.85 -0.77 12.85
N LEU A 193 6.85 0.00 12.42
CA LEU A 193 7.00 0.32 11.00
C LEU A 193 7.50 -0.88 10.20
N SER A 194 7.02 -0.99 8.97
CA SER A 194 7.59 -1.89 7.95
C SER A 194 8.51 -1.14 6.98
N LEU A 195 8.22 0.16 6.76
CA LEU A 195 9.04 1.06 5.95
C LEU A 195 9.01 2.48 6.51
N LEU A 196 10.17 3.12 6.47
CA LEU A 196 10.38 4.55 6.72
C LEU A 196 11.25 5.09 5.59
N GLU A 197 10.86 6.21 5.00
CA GLU A 197 11.65 6.90 3.99
C GLU A 197 11.49 8.41 4.16
N ILE A 198 12.62 9.11 4.13
CA ILE A 198 12.73 10.57 4.10
C ILE A 198 13.52 10.91 2.85
N ASN A 199 12.82 11.41 1.84
CA ASN A 199 13.41 11.71 0.54
C ASN A 199 12.77 12.96 -0.09
N PRO A 200 13.38 14.15 0.03
CA PRO A 200 14.72 14.37 0.58
C PRO A 200 14.75 14.59 2.11
N LEU A 201 15.82 14.10 2.73
CA LEU A 201 16.35 14.66 3.98
C LEU A 201 17.28 15.82 3.59
N VAL A 202 16.93 17.06 3.95
CA VAL A 202 17.69 18.22 3.49
C VAL A 202 18.66 18.74 4.54
N ILE A 203 19.78 19.26 4.06
CA ILE A 203 20.65 20.16 4.81
C ILE A 203 20.32 21.58 4.37
N THR A 204 19.93 22.44 5.30
CA THR A 204 19.62 23.83 4.99
C THR A 204 20.89 24.66 4.76
N THR A 205 20.75 25.87 4.21
CA THR A 205 21.87 26.81 4.07
C THR A 205 22.51 27.21 5.41
N GLU A 206 21.77 27.07 6.51
CA GLU A 206 22.25 27.27 7.88
C GLU A 206 22.97 26.04 8.45
N GLY A 207 23.04 24.94 7.69
CA GLY A 207 23.73 23.71 8.05
C GLY A 207 22.92 22.74 8.92
N ASN A 208 21.60 22.94 9.05
CA ASN A 208 20.74 22.08 9.87
C ASN A 208 20.00 21.03 9.03
N PHE A 209 19.67 19.89 9.64
CA PHE A 209 18.82 18.89 8.99
C PHE A 209 17.33 19.24 9.06
N GLU A 210 16.60 18.86 8.03
CA GLU A 210 15.13 18.93 8.00
C GLU A 210 14.55 17.76 7.16
N CYS A 211 13.54 17.08 7.70
CA CYS A 211 12.82 16.03 7.00
C CYS A 211 11.77 16.67 6.07
N LEU A 212 12.16 16.93 4.82
CA LEU A 212 11.34 17.72 3.89
C LEU A 212 10.17 16.93 3.29
N ASP A 213 10.32 15.62 3.14
CA ASP A 213 9.25 14.68 2.80
C ASP A 213 9.34 13.44 3.71
N GLY A 214 8.26 12.68 3.81
CA GLY A 214 8.18 11.51 4.67
C GLY A 214 7.17 10.49 4.19
N LYS A 215 7.62 9.26 3.99
CA LYS A 215 6.79 8.10 3.70
C LYS A 215 6.96 7.07 4.81
N ILE A 216 5.85 6.72 5.44
CA ILE A 216 5.79 5.71 6.50
C ILE A 216 4.78 4.65 6.09
N ILE A 217 5.18 3.38 6.25
CA ILE A 217 4.29 2.23 6.16
C ILE A 217 4.33 1.51 7.51
N ILE A 218 3.16 1.38 8.14
CA ILE A 218 2.95 0.61 9.36
C ILE A 218 2.73 -0.85 9.00
N ASP A 219 3.27 -1.78 9.79
CA ASP A 219 2.84 -3.18 9.75
C ASP A 219 1.37 -3.29 10.16
N SER A 220 0.50 -3.62 9.21
CA SER A 220 -0.94 -3.75 9.47
C SER A 220 -1.24 -4.81 10.53
N ASN A 221 -0.39 -5.82 10.69
CA ASN A 221 -0.55 -6.86 11.71
C ASN A 221 -0.34 -6.34 13.14
N ALA A 222 0.31 -5.19 13.31
CA ALA A 222 0.55 -4.57 14.61
C ALA A 222 -0.54 -3.55 15.00
N LEU A 223 -1.51 -3.24 14.12
CA LEU A 223 -2.51 -2.20 14.38
C LEU A 223 -3.37 -2.46 15.62
N TYR A 224 -3.53 -3.72 16.05
CA TYR A 224 -4.26 -4.06 17.27
C TYR A 224 -3.64 -3.43 18.54
N ARG A 225 -2.34 -3.16 18.54
CA ARG A 225 -1.61 -2.49 19.63
C ARG A 225 -1.24 -1.05 19.32
N GLN A 226 -1.65 -0.51 18.17
CA GLN A 226 -1.35 0.85 17.72
C GLN A 226 -2.65 1.66 17.47
N PRO A 227 -3.49 1.90 18.50
CA PRO A 227 -4.80 2.52 18.34
C PRO A 227 -4.74 3.92 17.73
N LYS A 228 -3.74 4.72 18.12
CA LYS A 228 -3.54 6.08 17.57
C LYS A 228 -3.21 6.07 16.08
N LEU A 229 -2.47 5.07 15.61
CA LEU A 229 -2.14 4.93 14.19
C LEU A 229 -3.35 4.43 13.42
N LYS A 230 -4.16 3.56 14.00
CA LYS A 230 -5.41 3.10 13.37
C LYS A 230 -6.37 4.26 13.06
N GLU A 231 -6.41 5.29 13.90
CA GLU A 231 -7.20 6.52 13.65
C GLU A 231 -6.66 7.37 12.48
N MET A 232 -5.41 7.17 12.06
CA MET A 232 -4.80 7.87 10.93
C MET A 232 -5.11 7.22 9.57
N MET A 233 -5.74 6.04 9.57
CA MET A 233 -6.09 5.33 8.34
C MET A 233 -6.99 6.19 7.44
N ASP A 234 -6.66 6.22 6.15
CA ASP A 234 -7.47 6.88 5.12
C ASP A 234 -7.89 5.86 4.05
N PRO A 235 -9.06 5.21 4.21
CA PRO A 235 -9.55 4.22 3.25
C PRO A 235 -9.82 4.78 1.85
N SER A 236 -9.91 6.11 1.68
CA SER A 236 -10.13 6.72 0.36
C SER A 236 -8.94 6.53 -0.59
N GLN A 237 -7.79 6.12 -0.07
CA GLN A 237 -6.56 5.91 -0.85
C GLN A 237 -6.38 4.46 -1.32
N ASP A 238 -7.23 3.55 -0.84
CA ASP A 238 -7.22 2.12 -1.16
C ASP A 238 -8.39 1.80 -2.12
N ASP A 239 -8.33 0.67 -2.83
CA ASP A 239 -9.46 0.22 -3.65
C ASP A 239 -10.66 -0.14 -2.75
N GLU A 240 -11.86 0.39 -3.06
CA GLU A 240 -13.07 0.17 -2.27
C GLU A 240 -13.39 -1.31 -2.08
N ARG A 241 -13.05 -2.15 -3.06
CA ARG A 241 -13.22 -3.61 -3.01
C ARG A 241 -12.25 -4.26 -2.03
N GLU A 242 -11.02 -3.78 -1.94
CA GLU A 242 -10.04 -4.25 -0.95
C GLU A 242 -10.47 -3.85 0.47
N VAL A 243 -10.98 -2.63 0.63
CA VAL A 243 -11.53 -2.14 1.91
C VAL A 243 -12.74 -3.00 2.35
N LEU A 244 -13.66 -3.30 1.43
CA LEU A 244 -14.82 -4.15 1.71
C LEU A 244 -14.39 -5.59 2.04
N ALA A 245 -13.45 -6.15 1.29
CA ALA A 245 -12.90 -7.49 1.54
C ALA A 245 -12.30 -7.60 2.96
N ALA A 246 -11.54 -6.61 3.39
CA ALA A 246 -10.92 -6.59 4.71
C ALA A 246 -11.95 -6.60 5.86
N GLN A 247 -13.14 -6.01 5.68
CA GLN A 247 -14.22 -6.05 6.69
C GLN A 247 -14.78 -7.46 6.92
N TRP A 248 -14.66 -8.32 5.92
CA TRP A 248 -15.08 -9.72 5.95
C TRP A 248 -13.94 -10.70 6.22
N ASP A 249 -12.75 -10.18 6.56
CA ASP A 249 -11.55 -11.00 6.76
C ASP A 249 -11.26 -11.85 5.50
N LEU A 250 -11.32 -11.16 4.34
CA LEU A 250 -10.94 -11.64 3.02
C LEU A 250 -9.73 -10.84 2.55
N ASN A 251 -8.75 -11.51 1.94
CA ASN A 251 -7.64 -10.81 1.30
C ASN A 251 -7.94 -10.70 -0.19
N TYR A 252 -8.20 -9.50 -0.69
CA TYR A 252 -8.51 -9.23 -2.09
C TYR A 252 -7.45 -8.30 -2.68
N VAL A 253 -7.11 -8.48 -3.95
CA VAL A 253 -6.33 -7.52 -4.75
C VAL A 253 -6.91 -7.52 -6.16
N ALA A 254 -7.25 -6.34 -6.68
CA ALA A 254 -7.75 -6.20 -8.04
C ALA A 254 -6.63 -6.36 -9.08
N LEU A 255 -6.95 -6.93 -10.24
CA LEU A 255 -6.06 -7.09 -11.38
C LEU A 255 -6.78 -6.71 -12.68
N ASP A 256 -6.01 -6.47 -13.74
CA ASP A 256 -6.56 -6.20 -15.07
C ASP A 256 -6.83 -7.52 -15.82
N GLY A 257 -8.03 -8.08 -15.62
CA GLY A 257 -8.45 -9.34 -16.22
C GLY A 257 -9.96 -9.53 -16.23
N ASN A 258 -10.39 -10.71 -16.66
CA ASN A 258 -11.81 -11.03 -16.87
C ASN A 258 -12.25 -12.36 -16.22
N ILE A 259 -11.33 -13.09 -15.58
CA ILE A 259 -11.62 -14.32 -14.86
C ILE A 259 -11.47 -14.07 -13.35
N GLY A 260 -12.60 -13.98 -12.66
CA GLY A 260 -12.63 -13.82 -11.21
C GLY A 260 -12.12 -15.08 -10.50
N CYS A 261 -11.35 -14.93 -9.44
CA CYS A 261 -10.81 -16.05 -8.67
C CYS A 261 -11.32 -16.02 -7.23
N MET A 262 -11.78 -17.15 -6.71
CA MET A 262 -12.08 -17.35 -5.29
C MET A 262 -11.39 -18.62 -4.79
N VAL A 263 -10.42 -18.45 -3.89
CA VAL A 263 -9.54 -19.54 -3.47
C VAL A 263 -9.33 -19.51 -1.96
N ASN A 264 -9.07 -20.67 -1.33
CA ASN A 264 -8.63 -20.72 0.06
C ASN A 264 -7.11 -20.95 0.16
N GLY A 265 -6.43 -20.04 0.85
CA GLY A 265 -4.98 -20.01 1.05
C GLY A 265 -4.24 -19.21 -0.02
N ALA A 266 -3.49 -18.20 0.42
CA ALA A 266 -2.74 -17.29 -0.46
C ALA A 266 -1.83 -17.97 -1.50
N GLY A 267 -1.14 -19.05 -1.12
CA GLY A 267 -0.28 -19.80 -2.04
C GLY A 267 -1.06 -20.48 -3.17
N LEU A 268 -2.22 -21.06 -2.85
CA LEU A 268 -3.10 -21.66 -3.84
C LEU A 268 -3.78 -20.60 -4.71
N ALA A 269 -4.13 -19.44 -4.13
CA ALA A 269 -4.70 -18.32 -4.87
C ALA A 269 -3.73 -17.81 -5.93
N MET A 270 -2.45 -17.61 -5.58
CA MET A 270 -1.40 -17.26 -6.55
C MET A 270 -1.22 -18.34 -7.62
N GLY A 271 -1.11 -19.62 -7.23
CA GLY A 271 -1.00 -20.71 -8.20
C GLY A 271 -2.20 -20.84 -9.13
N THR A 272 -3.40 -20.48 -8.66
CA THR A 272 -4.64 -20.47 -9.47
C THR A 272 -4.59 -19.39 -10.53
N MET A 273 -4.19 -18.17 -10.16
CA MET A 273 -3.99 -17.07 -11.12
C MET A 273 -2.91 -17.41 -12.15
N ASP A 274 -1.80 -18.00 -11.71
CA ASP A 274 -0.70 -18.40 -12.60
C ASP A 274 -1.13 -19.46 -13.60
N ILE A 275 -1.93 -20.46 -13.17
CA ILE A 275 -2.41 -21.51 -14.09
C ILE A 275 -3.44 -20.97 -15.08
N ILE A 276 -4.31 -20.03 -14.68
CA ILE A 276 -5.20 -19.33 -15.62
C ILE A 276 -4.34 -18.62 -16.68
N LYS A 277 -3.33 -17.87 -16.24
CA LYS A 277 -2.44 -17.13 -17.14
C LYS A 277 -1.66 -18.03 -18.08
N THR A 278 -1.20 -19.17 -17.59
CA THR A 278 -0.47 -20.17 -18.38
C THR A 278 -1.33 -20.77 -19.49
N HIS A 279 -2.65 -20.88 -19.29
CA HIS A 279 -3.60 -21.33 -20.31
C HIS A 279 -4.14 -20.18 -21.18
N GLY A 280 -3.57 -18.97 -21.10
CA GLY A 280 -3.93 -17.83 -21.96
C GLY A 280 -4.98 -16.88 -21.36
N GLY A 281 -5.57 -17.21 -20.21
CA GLY A 281 -6.54 -16.37 -19.53
C GLY A 281 -5.94 -15.13 -18.86
N LYS A 282 -6.83 -14.27 -18.34
CA LYS A 282 -6.46 -13.09 -17.56
C LYS A 282 -7.18 -13.11 -16.21
N PRO A 283 -6.50 -13.47 -15.10
CA PRO A 283 -7.11 -13.40 -13.78
C PRO A 283 -7.47 -11.94 -13.46
N ALA A 284 -8.71 -11.71 -13.04
CA ALA A 284 -9.25 -10.39 -12.70
C ALA A 284 -8.96 -9.98 -11.26
N ASN A 285 -8.64 -10.92 -10.38
CA ASN A 285 -8.34 -10.62 -8.99
C ASN A 285 -7.53 -11.75 -8.33
N PHE A 286 -6.84 -11.39 -7.25
CA PHE A 286 -6.48 -12.30 -6.17
C PHE A 286 -7.60 -12.26 -5.12
N LEU A 287 -8.05 -13.41 -4.62
CA LEU A 287 -8.91 -13.47 -3.42
C LEU A 287 -8.65 -14.74 -2.62
N ASP A 288 -8.27 -14.55 -1.36
CA ASP A 288 -8.11 -15.60 -0.36
C ASP A 288 -9.24 -15.52 0.69
N VAL A 289 -10.12 -16.53 0.72
CA VAL A 289 -11.21 -16.66 1.70
C VAL A 289 -10.77 -17.22 3.07
N GLY A 290 -9.50 -17.62 3.19
CA GLY A 290 -8.94 -18.26 4.38
C GLY A 290 -9.42 -19.70 4.59
N GLY A 291 -8.98 -20.32 5.70
CA GLY A 291 -9.30 -21.73 6.01
C GLY A 291 -10.70 -21.99 6.58
N GLY A 292 -11.40 -20.95 7.05
CA GLY A 292 -12.72 -21.03 7.68
C GLY A 292 -13.83 -20.49 6.78
N THR A 293 -14.05 -21.15 5.64
CA THR A 293 -15.03 -20.70 4.64
C THR A 293 -16.46 -20.93 5.13
N THR A 294 -17.21 -19.84 5.33
CA THR A 294 -18.66 -19.86 5.66
C THR A 294 -19.47 -19.40 4.46
N LYS A 295 -20.78 -19.70 4.43
CA LYS A 295 -21.70 -19.22 3.38
C LYS A 295 -21.64 -17.69 3.22
N ASP A 296 -21.64 -16.96 4.33
CA ASP A 296 -21.63 -15.49 4.31
C ASP A 296 -20.33 -14.95 3.68
N LYS A 297 -19.17 -15.50 4.06
CA LYS A 297 -17.88 -15.13 3.45
C LYS A 297 -17.85 -15.40 1.94
N VAL A 298 -18.38 -16.55 1.50
CA VAL A 298 -18.46 -16.89 0.07
C VAL A 298 -19.39 -15.94 -0.68
N THR A 299 -20.53 -15.59 -0.08
CA THR A 299 -21.51 -14.65 -0.65
C THR A 299 -20.89 -13.27 -0.87
N GLU A 300 -20.18 -12.76 0.14
CA GLU A 300 -19.51 -11.46 0.04
C GLU A 300 -18.33 -11.49 -0.93
N ALA A 301 -17.58 -12.59 -0.97
CA ALA A 301 -16.54 -12.77 -1.98
C ALA A 301 -17.10 -12.73 -3.41
N PHE A 302 -18.27 -13.33 -3.68
CA PHE A 302 -18.95 -13.20 -4.97
C PHE A 302 -19.37 -11.76 -5.26
N LYS A 303 -19.96 -11.04 -4.30
CA LYS A 303 -20.34 -9.62 -4.48
C LYS A 303 -19.13 -8.75 -4.83
N ILE A 304 -18.00 -8.99 -4.17
CA ILE A 304 -16.76 -8.25 -4.42
C ILE A 304 -16.22 -8.57 -5.82
N ILE A 305 -16.10 -9.85 -6.18
CA ILE A 305 -15.58 -10.26 -7.50
C ILE A 305 -16.46 -9.68 -8.62
N LEU A 306 -17.79 -9.80 -8.48
CA LEU A 306 -18.75 -9.38 -9.51
C LEU A 306 -19.07 -7.87 -9.48
N SER A 307 -18.49 -7.11 -8.55
CA SER A 307 -18.51 -5.65 -8.63
C SER A 307 -17.62 -5.12 -9.77
N ASP A 308 -16.71 -5.96 -10.28
CA ASP A 308 -15.94 -5.68 -11.48
C ASP A 308 -16.70 -6.13 -12.73
N GLU A 309 -17.15 -5.16 -13.51
CA GLU A 309 -17.92 -5.40 -14.75
C GLU A 309 -17.12 -6.16 -15.82
N ASN A 310 -15.78 -6.22 -15.71
CA ASN A 310 -14.95 -6.99 -16.64
C ASN A 310 -14.97 -8.50 -16.37
N VAL A 311 -15.47 -8.94 -15.20
CA VAL A 311 -15.51 -10.36 -14.85
C VAL A 311 -16.62 -11.06 -15.63
N VAL A 312 -16.22 -11.95 -16.54
CA VAL A 312 -17.13 -12.74 -17.38
C VAL A 312 -17.22 -14.21 -16.98
N THR A 313 -16.28 -14.70 -16.17
CA THR A 313 -16.24 -16.07 -15.64
C THR A 313 -15.64 -16.05 -14.24
N VAL A 314 -16.10 -16.92 -13.33
CA VAL A 314 -15.50 -17.08 -11.99
C VAL A 314 -14.96 -18.49 -11.79
N LEU A 315 -13.69 -18.60 -11.38
CA LEU A 315 -13.07 -19.83 -10.92
C LEU A 315 -13.07 -19.90 -9.38
N VAL A 316 -13.84 -20.82 -8.83
CA VAL A 316 -13.79 -21.21 -7.42
C VAL A 316 -12.90 -22.43 -7.28
N ASN A 317 -11.74 -22.28 -6.64
CA ASN A 317 -10.83 -23.40 -6.36
C ASN A 317 -10.64 -23.56 -4.86
N ILE A 318 -11.29 -24.57 -4.28
CA ILE A 318 -11.22 -24.82 -2.85
C ILE A 318 -10.64 -26.20 -2.56
N PHE A 319 -9.57 -26.21 -1.77
CA PHE A 319 -9.04 -27.43 -1.15
C PHE A 319 -9.64 -27.58 0.25
N GLY A 320 -10.62 -28.46 0.38
CA GLY A 320 -11.29 -28.85 1.63
C GLY A 320 -10.34 -29.60 2.56
N GLY A 321 -9.73 -28.86 3.48
CA GLY A 321 -8.95 -29.41 4.58
C GLY A 321 -9.86 -29.82 5.74
N ILE A 322 -10.08 -28.90 6.68
CA ILE A 322 -10.91 -29.14 7.88
C ILE A 322 -12.41 -29.07 7.53
N VAL A 323 -12.79 -28.19 6.60
CA VAL A 323 -14.18 -28.06 6.14
C VAL A 323 -14.45 -29.08 5.05
N ARG A 324 -15.59 -29.78 5.16
CA ARG A 324 -16.05 -30.76 4.17
C ARG A 324 -16.51 -30.07 2.88
N CYS A 325 -16.14 -30.63 1.73
CA CYS A 325 -16.48 -30.09 0.42
C CYS A 325 -17.99 -30.07 0.14
N ASP A 326 -18.79 -30.98 0.71
CA ASP A 326 -20.24 -30.95 0.56
C ASP A 326 -20.89 -29.70 1.20
N LEU A 327 -20.40 -29.27 2.37
CA LEU A 327 -20.85 -28.01 2.99
C LEU A 327 -20.38 -26.78 2.21
N ILE A 328 -19.18 -26.85 1.61
CA ILE A 328 -18.66 -25.77 0.75
C ILE A 328 -19.52 -25.66 -0.51
N ALA A 329 -19.87 -26.79 -1.13
CA ALA A 329 -20.75 -26.84 -2.29
C ALA A 329 -22.12 -26.21 -2.00
N GLU A 330 -22.76 -26.56 -0.87
CA GLU A 330 -24.00 -25.93 -0.43
C GLU A 330 -23.84 -24.41 -0.23
N GLY A 331 -22.71 -23.98 0.33
CA GLY A 331 -22.38 -22.56 0.50
C GLY A 331 -22.25 -21.81 -0.84
N VAL A 332 -21.56 -22.40 -1.81
CA VAL A 332 -21.41 -21.85 -3.17
C VAL A 332 -22.77 -21.76 -3.87
N ILE A 333 -23.58 -22.82 -3.84
CA ILE A 333 -24.93 -22.82 -4.43
C ILE A 333 -25.80 -21.73 -3.80
N GLY A 334 -25.78 -21.64 -2.46
CA GLY A 334 -26.52 -20.63 -1.73
C GLY A 334 -26.09 -19.21 -2.09
N ALA A 335 -24.79 -18.97 -2.24
CA ALA A 335 -24.26 -17.67 -2.65
C ALA A 335 -24.63 -17.34 -4.11
N VAL A 336 -24.52 -18.30 -5.03
CA VAL A 336 -24.90 -18.12 -6.44
C VAL A 336 -26.37 -17.73 -6.57
N GLN A 337 -27.24 -18.40 -5.81
CA GLN A 337 -28.67 -18.11 -5.78
C GLN A 337 -28.99 -16.73 -5.17
N GLU A 338 -28.32 -16.38 -4.08
CA GLU A 338 -28.58 -15.14 -3.32
C GLU A 338 -28.06 -13.91 -4.04
N VAL A 339 -26.86 -13.99 -4.63
CA VAL A 339 -26.24 -12.90 -5.40
C VAL A 339 -26.86 -12.79 -6.80
N GLY A 340 -27.41 -13.88 -7.33
CA GLY A 340 -27.99 -13.93 -8.68
C GLY A 340 -26.91 -13.95 -9.76
N VAL A 341 -25.87 -14.76 -9.57
CA VAL A 341 -24.70 -14.84 -10.46
C VAL A 341 -25.13 -15.29 -11.87
N GLN A 342 -24.85 -14.46 -12.87
CA GLN A 342 -25.21 -14.70 -14.28
C GLN A 342 -24.05 -15.31 -15.08
N VAL A 343 -22.81 -14.97 -14.70
CA VAL A 343 -21.61 -15.49 -15.33
C VAL A 343 -21.40 -16.98 -15.01
N PRO A 344 -20.80 -17.77 -15.90
CA PRO A 344 -20.45 -19.15 -15.60
C PRO A 344 -19.48 -19.24 -14.42
N VAL A 345 -19.72 -20.23 -13.55
CA VAL A 345 -18.89 -20.49 -12.38
C VAL A 345 -18.21 -21.85 -12.55
N VAL A 346 -16.90 -21.86 -12.74
CA VAL A 346 -16.11 -23.09 -12.73
C VAL A 346 -15.73 -23.39 -11.28
N VAL A 347 -16.02 -24.59 -10.80
CA VAL A 347 -15.76 -24.99 -9.42
C VAL A 347 -14.89 -26.23 -9.39
N ARG A 348 -13.76 -26.13 -8.70
CA ARG A 348 -12.89 -27.25 -8.37
C ARG A 348 -12.88 -27.43 -6.86
N LEU A 349 -13.40 -28.56 -6.40
CA LEU A 349 -13.33 -29.01 -5.00
C LEU A 349 -12.41 -30.22 -4.89
N GLU A 350 -11.48 -30.18 -3.94
CA GLU A 350 -10.65 -31.33 -3.57
C GLU A 350 -10.54 -31.49 -2.06
N GLY A 351 -10.24 -32.72 -1.59
CA GLY A 351 -10.08 -33.02 -0.16
C GLY A 351 -11.28 -33.74 0.46
N ASN A 352 -11.64 -33.39 1.68
CA ASN A 352 -12.61 -34.15 2.47
C ASN A 352 -14.03 -34.09 1.86
N ASN A 353 -14.62 -35.25 1.53
CA ASN A 353 -15.91 -35.37 0.82
C ASN A 353 -15.98 -34.65 -0.54
N SER A 354 -14.86 -34.52 -1.26
CA SER A 354 -14.84 -33.84 -2.56
C SER A 354 -15.79 -34.47 -3.57
N GLU A 355 -15.87 -35.80 -3.65
CA GLU A 355 -16.79 -36.53 -4.54
C GLU A 355 -18.25 -36.11 -4.31
N LEU A 356 -18.71 -36.12 -3.05
CA LEU A 356 -20.07 -35.70 -2.70
C LEU A 356 -20.30 -34.22 -2.99
N GLY A 357 -19.32 -33.35 -2.72
CA GLY A 357 -19.41 -31.93 -3.03
C GLY A 357 -19.54 -31.66 -4.53
N ARG A 358 -18.85 -32.43 -5.38
CA ARG A 358 -19.00 -32.37 -6.84
C ARG A 358 -20.39 -32.79 -7.29
N GLU A 359 -20.90 -33.90 -6.77
CA GLU A 359 -22.25 -34.38 -7.07
C GLU A 359 -23.33 -33.35 -6.67
N VAL A 360 -23.16 -32.67 -5.53
CA VAL A 360 -24.07 -31.60 -5.09
C VAL A 360 -24.06 -30.41 -6.07
N LEU A 361 -22.89 -30.02 -6.58
CA LEU A 361 -22.76 -28.93 -7.55
C LEU A 361 -23.36 -29.28 -8.92
N GLU A 362 -23.09 -30.50 -9.42
CA GLU A 362 -23.61 -30.99 -10.71
C GLU A 362 -25.14 -31.05 -10.73
N ASN A 363 -25.76 -31.41 -9.61
CA ASN A 363 -27.21 -31.52 -9.46
C ASN A 363 -27.90 -30.20 -9.08
N SER A 364 -27.16 -29.09 -8.97
CA SER A 364 -27.69 -27.83 -8.44
C SER A 364 -28.64 -27.08 -9.39
N GLY A 365 -28.55 -27.35 -10.70
CA GLY A 365 -29.33 -26.66 -11.73
C GLY A 365 -28.87 -25.23 -12.04
N PHE A 366 -27.79 -24.76 -11.42
CA PHE A 366 -27.16 -23.47 -11.72
C PHE A 366 -26.10 -23.61 -12.82
N ASN A 367 -25.64 -22.49 -13.38
CA ASN A 367 -24.58 -22.43 -14.39
C ASN A 367 -23.18 -22.69 -13.76
N ILE A 368 -23.04 -23.87 -13.16
CA ILE A 368 -21.85 -24.32 -12.45
C ILE A 368 -21.22 -25.46 -13.26
N VAL A 369 -19.94 -25.29 -13.60
CA VAL A 369 -19.14 -26.32 -14.27
C VAL A 369 -18.15 -26.90 -13.27
N VAL A 370 -18.23 -28.20 -13.02
CA VAL A 370 -17.37 -28.88 -12.05
C VAL A 370 -16.12 -29.40 -12.75
N ALA A 371 -14.95 -29.08 -12.19
CA ALA A 371 -13.65 -29.53 -12.68
C ALA A 371 -13.00 -30.53 -11.72
N SER A 372 -12.34 -31.56 -12.26
CA SER A 372 -11.69 -32.62 -11.50
C SER A 372 -10.26 -32.29 -11.09
N SER A 373 -9.58 -31.43 -11.85
CA SER A 373 -8.20 -31.00 -11.60
C SER A 373 -8.03 -29.49 -11.72
N LEU A 374 -6.91 -28.96 -11.20
CA LEU A 374 -6.62 -27.53 -11.31
C LEU A 374 -6.36 -27.10 -12.77
N SER A 375 -5.71 -27.95 -13.57
CA SER A 375 -5.49 -27.69 -15.00
C SER A 375 -6.81 -27.62 -15.76
N GLU A 376 -7.67 -28.62 -15.57
CA GLU A 376 -9.00 -28.65 -16.20
C GLU A 376 -9.83 -27.43 -15.79
N ALA A 377 -9.79 -27.04 -14.50
CA ALA A 377 -10.52 -25.87 -14.03
C ALA A 377 -10.04 -24.58 -14.72
N ALA A 378 -8.73 -24.44 -14.94
CA ALA A 378 -8.18 -23.31 -15.67
C ALA A 378 -8.59 -23.33 -17.15
N GLU A 379 -8.44 -24.47 -17.84
CA GLU A 379 -8.82 -24.63 -19.26
C GLU A 379 -10.30 -24.27 -19.48
N LEU A 380 -11.20 -24.80 -18.64
CA LEU A 380 -12.63 -24.49 -18.70
C LEU A 380 -12.92 -23.02 -18.43
N SER A 381 -12.26 -22.42 -17.43
CA SER A 381 -12.46 -21.00 -17.11
C SER A 381 -12.04 -20.08 -18.25
N VAL A 382 -10.94 -20.43 -18.94
CA VAL A 382 -10.45 -19.68 -20.10
C VAL A 382 -11.42 -19.83 -21.27
N ALA A 383 -11.82 -21.06 -21.62
CA ALA A 383 -12.74 -21.30 -22.72
C ALA A 383 -14.06 -20.54 -22.53
N LEU A 384 -14.64 -20.59 -21.32
CA LEU A 384 -15.87 -19.87 -21.00
C LEU A 384 -15.71 -18.34 -21.04
N ALA A 385 -14.52 -17.83 -20.73
CA ALA A 385 -14.22 -16.40 -20.82
C ALA A 385 -13.94 -15.91 -22.24
N GLU A 386 -13.55 -16.79 -23.17
CA GLU A 386 -13.38 -16.47 -24.60
C GLU A 386 -14.73 -16.46 -25.35
N ASP A 387 -15.69 -17.25 -24.88
CA ASP A 387 -17.04 -17.35 -25.46
C ASP A 387 -18.00 -16.23 -25.02
N ALA A 388 -17.60 -15.41 -24.04
CA ALA A 388 -18.36 -14.29 -23.47
C ALA A 388 -18.03 -12.97 -24.17
#